data_AF-A0A355CN06-F1
#
_entry.id   AF-A0A355CN06-F1
#
_cell.length_a   1.000
_cell.length_b   1.000
_cell.length_c   1.000
_cell.angle_alpha   90.00
_cell.angle_beta   90.00
_cell.angle_gamma   90.00
#
_symmetry.space_group_name_H-M   'P 1'
#
loop_
_entity.id
_entity.type
_entity.pdbx_description
1 polymer ?
#
loop_
_entity_poly.entity_id
_entity_poly.type
_entity_poly.pdbx_seq_one_letter_code
_entity_poly.pdbx_strand_id
1 'polypeptide(L)'
;MAFSLGQRLRATRELLGMTQEQVIEQLEISYDITMSQQTLSTIENGKRKVDAERELPAFAAVYKKPIDYFYETLQLPAAPPAAPAPKRRSAVTVDMDALTHRDKLELAAELIHNVLQET
;
A
#
# COMPACT_ATOMS: atom_id res chain seq x y z
N MET A 1 19.38 -17.25 0.39
CA MET A 1 18.06 -17.85 0.09
C MET A 1 17.03 -16.75 0.17
N ALA A 2 16.18 -16.57 -0.84
CA ALA A 2 15.09 -15.61 -0.79
C ALA A 2 13.95 -16.22 0.05
N PHE A 3 13.64 -15.63 1.20
CA PHE A 3 12.52 -16.08 2.03
C PHE A 3 11.19 -15.69 1.38
N SER A 4 10.20 -16.56 1.41
CA SER A 4 8.84 -16.18 1.00
C SER A 4 8.22 -15.20 2.00
N LEU A 5 7.17 -14.49 1.59
CA LEU A 5 6.40 -13.62 2.50
C LEU A 5 5.91 -14.40 3.72
N GLY A 6 5.32 -15.58 3.50
CA GLY A 6 4.84 -16.47 4.56
C GLY A 6 5.93 -16.86 5.55
N GLN A 7 7.13 -17.18 5.07
CA GLN A 7 8.26 -17.53 5.94
C GLN A 7 8.70 -16.37 6.82
N ARG A 8 8.57 -15.12 6.35
CA ARG A 8 8.86 -13.95 7.18
C ARG A 8 7.79 -13.71 8.23
N LEU A 9 6.52 -13.88 7.88
CA LEU A 9 5.41 -13.81 8.84
C LEU A 9 5.65 -14.83 9.96
N ARG A 10 6.01 -16.07 9.59
CA ARG A 10 6.37 -17.13 10.53
C ARG A 10 7.54 -16.73 11.43
N ALA A 11 8.65 -16.30 10.84
CA ALA A 11 9.84 -15.90 11.59
C ALA A 11 9.52 -14.75 12.55
N THR A 12 8.69 -13.80 12.13
CA THR A 12 8.25 -12.67 12.97
C THR A 12 7.41 -13.15 14.13
N ARG A 13 6.44 -14.04 13.89
CA ARG A 13 5.62 -14.66 14.93
C ARG A 13 6.49 -15.38 15.96
N GLU A 14 7.45 -16.20 15.49
CA GLU A 14 8.36 -16.96 16.34
C GLU A 14 9.30 -16.04 17.15
N LEU A 15 9.81 -14.97 16.54
CA LEU A 15 10.61 -13.95 17.23
C LEU A 15 9.82 -13.23 18.34
N LEU A 16 8.52 -13.06 18.15
CA LEU A 16 7.61 -12.48 19.16
C LEU A 16 7.16 -13.51 20.21
N GLY A 17 7.56 -14.78 20.08
CA GLY A 17 7.17 -15.86 21.00
C GLY A 17 5.67 -16.22 20.93
N MET A 18 4.99 -15.85 19.85
CA MET A 18 3.54 -16.07 19.70
C MET A 18 3.24 -17.45 19.11
N THR A 19 2.17 -18.09 19.60
CA THR A 19 1.61 -19.29 18.95
C THR A 19 0.74 -18.90 17.76
N GLN A 20 0.46 -19.86 16.88
CA GLN A 20 -0.47 -19.63 15.76
C GLN A 20 -1.88 -19.31 16.24
N GLU A 21 -2.33 -19.94 17.33
CA GLU A 21 -3.65 -19.69 17.95
C GLU A 21 -3.78 -18.26 18.45
N GLN A 22 -2.75 -17.75 19.14
CA GLN A 22 -2.75 -16.37 19.64
C GLN A 22 -2.83 -15.34 18.51
N VAL A 23 -2.17 -15.59 17.38
CA VAL A 23 -2.26 -14.72 16.21
C VAL A 23 -3.66 -14.76 15.61
N ILE A 24 -4.25 -15.95 15.45
CA ILE A 24 -5.61 -16.12 14.92
C ILE A 24 -6.63 -15.40 15.80
N GLU A 25 -6.54 -15.58 17.12
CA GLU A 25 -7.42 -14.92 18.08
C GLU A 25 -7.31 -13.39 17.97
N GLN A 26 -6.09 -12.83 17.86
CA GLN A 26 -5.92 -11.38 17.69
C GLN A 26 -6.46 -10.86 16.35
N LEU A 27 -6.30 -11.62 15.27
CA LEU A 27 -6.83 -11.28 13.95
C LEU A 27 -8.37 -11.28 13.94
N GLU A 28 -8.98 -12.24 14.63
CA GLU A 28 -10.43 -12.33 14.76
C GLU A 28 -10.97 -11.17 15.60
N ILE A 29 -10.41 -10.94 16.79
CA ILE A 29 -10.87 -9.90 17.72
C ILE A 29 -10.70 -8.48 17.14
N SER A 30 -9.59 -8.22 16.44
CA SER A 30 -9.21 -6.84 16.07
C SER A 30 -9.56 -6.47 14.63
N TYR A 31 -9.67 -7.45 13.73
CA TYR A 31 -9.79 -7.21 12.28
C TYR A 31 -10.93 -7.99 11.60
N ASP A 32 -11.72 -8.78 12.36
CA ASP A 32 -12.78 -9.64 11.80
C ASP A 32 -12.23 -10.59 10.72
N ILE A 33 -11.04 -11.15 10.97
CA ILE A 33 -10.39 -12.13 10.10
C ILE A 33 -10.35 -13.47 10.82
N THR A 34 -11.33 -14.30 10.53
CA THR A 34 -11.38 -15.68 11.03
C THR A 34 -10.62 -16.62 10.08
N MET A 35 -9.68 -17.41 10.63
CA MET A 35 -9.01 -18.47 9.88
C MET A 35 -8.61 -19.64 10.77
N SER A 36 -8.40 -20.81 10.17
CA SER A 36 -7.93 -22.00 10.91
C SER A 36 -6.40 -21.99 11.10
N GLN A 37 -5.90 -22.75 12.08
CA GLN A 37 -4.46 -23.01 12.23
C GLN A 37 -3.84 -23.63 10.97
N GLN A 38 -4.59 -24.52 10.30
CA GLN A 38 -4.15 -25.09 9.04
C GLN A 38 -3.97 -23.99 7.97
N THR A 39 -4.90 -23.05 7.87
CA THR A 39 -4.79 -21.90 6.95
C THR A 39 -3.55 -21.08 7.26
N LEU A 40 -3.35 -20.66 8.52
CA LEU A 40 -2.17 -19.90 8.92
C LEU A 40 -0.87 -20.67 8.66
N SER A 41 -0.83 -21.97 8.93
CA SER A 41 0.31 -22.83 8.63
C SER A 41 0.58 -22.91 7.12
N THR A 42 -0.45 -23.03 6.27
CA THR A 42 -0.26 -23.01 4.81
C THR A 42 0.26 -21.66 4.29
N ILE A 43 -0.17 -20.55 4.90
CA ILE A 43 0.36 -19.21 4.63
C ILE A 43 1.84 -19.16 5.02
N GLU A 44 2.18 -19.53 6.25
CA GLU A 44 3.53 -19.47 6.80
C GLU A 44 4.53 -20.34 6.02
N ASN A 45 4.07 -21.44 5.45
CA ASN A 45 4.87 -22.32 4.58
C ASN A 45 4.89 -21.86 3.11
N GLY A 46 4.22 -20.75 2.77
CA GLY A 46 4.15 -20.20 1.41
C GLY A 46 3.30 -21.01 0.44
N LYS A 47 2.52 -21.98 0.92
CA LYS A 47 1.61 -22.79 0.09
C LYS A 47 0.36 -21.99 -0.31
N ARG A 48 -0.09 -21.10 0.57
CA ARG A 48 -1.19 -20.16 0.33
C ARG A 48 -0.63 -18.73 0.29
N LYS A 49 -1.13 -17.91 -0.63
CA LYS A 49 -0.84 -16.48 -0.67
C LYS A 49 -1.63 -15.74 0.42
N VAL A 50 -1.07 -14.64 0.89
CA VAL A 50 -1.75 -13.71 1.81
C VAL A 50 -2.49 -12.68 0.99
N ASP A 51 -3.71 -12.36 1.39
CA ASP A 51 -4.46 -11.24 0.82
C ASP A 51 -3.77 -9.91 1.17
N ALA A 52 -3.41 -9.13 0.15
CA ALA A 52 -2.61 -7.92 0.35
C ALA A 52 -3.40 -6.75 0.94
N GLU A 53 -4.73 -6.73 0.80
CA GLU A 53 -5.57 -5.62 1.19
C GLU A 53 -6.14 -5.79 2.60
N ARG A 54 -6.47 -7.02 2.99
CA ARG A 54 -7.09 -7.34 4.28
C ARG A 54 -6.16 -8.07 5.23
N GLU A 55 -5.59 -9.19 4.80
CA GLU A 55 -4.82 -10.08 5.69
C GLU A 55 -3.46 -9.48 6.04
N LEU A 56 -2.71 -8.98 5.05
CA LEU A 56 -1.35 -8.48 5.27
C LEU A 56 -1.29 -7.26 6.21
N PRO A 57 -2.14 -6.22 6.04
CA PRO A 57 -2.17 -5.10 6.97
C PRO A 57 -2.53 -5.52 8.40
N ALA A 58 -3.45 -6.48 8.54
CA ALA A 58 -3.82 -7.03 9.84
C ALA A 58 -2.66 -7.79 10.51
N PHE A 59 -1.95 -8.64 9.77
CA PHE A 59 -0.74 -9.30 10.28
C PHE A 59 0.32 -8.28 10.71
N ALA A 60 0.55 -7.25 9.90
CA ALA A 60 1.51 -6.20 10.21
C ALA A 60 1.16 -5.48 11.51
N ALA A 61 -0.12 -5.16 11.71
CA ALA A 61 -0.59 -4.51 12.92
C ALA A 61 -0.53 -5.43 14.16
N VAL A 62 -0.92 -6.71 14.05
CA VAL A 62 -0.79 -7.72 15.11
C VAL A 62 0.68 -7.90 15.52
N TYR A 63 1.59 -7.98 14.54
CA TYR A 63 3.03 -8.10 14.78
C TYR A 63 3.71 -6.79 15.15
N LYS A 64 2.99 -5.67 15.12
CA LYS A 64 3.52 -4.32 15.37
C LYS A 64 4.73 -4.00 14.50
N LYS A 65 4.66 -4.40 13.22
CA LYS A 65 5.67 -4.13 12.20
C LYS A 65 5.06 -3.28 11.08
N PRO A 66 5.83 -2.38 10.45
CA PRO A 66 5.38 -1.75 9.22
C PRO A 66 5.23 -2.82 8.13
N ILE A 67 4.29 -2.63 7.19
CA ILE A 67 4.05 -3.59 6.09
C ILE A 67 5.33 -3.84 5.29
N ASP A 68 6.14 -2.80 5.06
CA ASP A 68 7.41 -2.87 4.32
C ASP A 68 8.44 -3.84 4.92
N TYR A 69 8.37 -4.09 6.23
CA TYR A 69 9.25 -5.03 6.93
C TYR A 69 9.20 -6.44 6.30
N PHE A 70 8.03 -6.87 5.83
CA PHE A 70 7.87 -8.19 5.22
C PHE A 70 8.36 -8.25 3.76
N TYR A 71 8.78 -7.12 3.22
CA TYR A 71 9.31 -6.98 1.87
C TYR A 71 10.79 -6.65 1.85
N GLU A 72 11.51 -6.55 2.97
CA GLU A 72 12.88 -6.03 3.03
C GLU A 72 13.95 -6.79 2.21
N THR A 73 13.70 -8.02 1.72
CA THR A 73 14.61 -8.63 0.73
C THR A 73 14.17 -8.42 -0.73
N LEU A 74 13.07 -7.73 -0.98
CA LEU A 74 12.90 -6.92 -2.19
C LEU A 74 13.76 -5.68 -2.01
N GLN A 75 15.08 -5.87 -1.90
CA GLN A 75 16.00 -4.92 -2.49
C GLN A 75 15.73 -4.99 -3.99
N LEU A 76 14.68 -4.28 -4.41
CA LEU A 76 14.72 -3.60 -5.69
C LEU A 76 16.12 -2.98 -5.72
N PRO A 77 16.98 -3.31 -6.69
CA PRO A 77 18.27 -2.63 -6.81
C PRO A 77 17.96 -1.16 -6.64
N ALA A 78 18.57 -0.53 -5.63
CA ALA A 78 18.28 0.85 -5.30
C ALA A 78 18.35 1.59 -6.62
N ALA A 79 17.20 2.08 -7.09
CA ALA A 79 17.23 2.97 -8.22
C ALA A 79 18.24 4.06 -7.82
N PRO A 80 19.25 4.37 -8.65
CA PRO A 80 20.19 5.44 -8.36
C PRO A 80 19.35 6.62 -7.85
N PRO A 81 19.79 7.30 -6.75
CA PRO A 81 18.95 8.17 -5.94
C PRO A 81 18.02 8.92 -6.87
N ALA A 82 16.74 8.56 -6.81
CA ALA A 82 15.78 9.06 -7.77
C ALA A 82 15.88 10.57 -7.71
N ALA A 83 16.34 11.18 -8.82
CA ALA A 83 16.13 12.58 -9.06
C ALA A 83 14.65 12.85 -8.70
N PRO A 84 14.35 13.94 -7.97
CA PRO A 84 13.04 14.16 -7.40
C PRO A 84 11.97 13.83 -8.42
N ALA A 85 11.10 12.87 -8.08
CA ALA A 85 10.07 12.36 -8.97
C ALA A 85 9.36 13.54 -9.65
N PRO A 86 9.23 13.57 -11.00
CA PRO A 86 8.39 14.57 -11.61
C PRO A 86 6.97 14.30 -11.11
N LYS A 87 6.48 15.19 -10.25
CA LYS A 87 5.09 15.25 -9.83
C LYS A 87 4.25 15.32 -11.10
N ARG A 88 3.74 14.18 -11.58
CA ARG A 88 2.71 14.18 -12.62
C ARG A 88 1.38 14.56 -11.98
N ARG A 89 1.25 15.86 -11.80
CA ARG A 89 0.09 16.64 -12.18
C ARG A 89 0.70 17.96 -12.64
N SER A 90 0.76 18.16 -13.96
CA SER A 90 0.86 19.51 -14.49
C SER A 90 -0.42 20.24 -14.09
N ALA A 91 -0.48 20.72 -12.87
CA ALA A 91 -1.17 21.96 -12.61
C ALA A 91 -0.25 23.02 -13.23
N VAL A 92 -0.56 23.39 -14.49
CA VAL A 92 -0.10 24.69 -14.99
C VAL A 92 -0.73 25.69 -14.04
N THR A 93 0.07 26.22 -13.11
CA THR A 93 -0.35 27.35 -12.29
C THR A 93 -0.34 28.55 -13.23
N VAL A 94 -1.48 28.82 -13.84
CA VAL A 94 -1.68 30.04 -14.62
C VAL A 94 -1.77 31.18 -13.60
N ASP A 95 -0.79 32.07 -13.59
CA ASP A 95 -0.80 33.27 -12.75
C ASP A 95 -1.90 34.21 -13.21
N MET A 96 -3.05 34.20 -12.52
CA MET A 96 -4.24 34.96 -12.88
C MET A 96 -4.01 36.47 -12.90
N ASP A 97 -2.99 37.00 -12.20
CA ASP A 97 -2.71 38.43 -12.18
C ASP A 97 -1.86 38.89 -13.38
N ALA A 98 -1.15 37.97 -14.03
CA ALA A 98 -0.36 38.23 -15.23
C ALA A 98 -1.15 38.11 -16.54
N LEU A 99 -2.37 37.56 -16.51
CA LEU A 99 -3.19 37.36 -17.72
C LEU A 99 -3.85 38.66 -18.17
N THR A 100 -3.82 38.91 -19.48
CA THR A 100 -4.62 39.99 -20.05
C THR A 100 -6.11 39.64 -19.94
N HIS A 101 -6.99 40.64 -20.01
CA HIS A 101 -8.43 40.42 -19.94
C HIS A 101 -8.93 39.44 -21.04
N ARG A 102 -8.26 39.41 -22.20
CA ARG A 102 -8.58 38.49 -23.29
C ARG A 102 -8.25 37.04 -22.94
N ASP A 103 -7.08 36.81 -22.36
CA ASP A 103 -6.62 35.46 -21.99
C ASP A 103 -7.51 34.86 -20.88
N LYS A 104 -8.00 35.69 -19.96
CA LYS A 104 -8.97 35.27 -18.93
C LYS A 104 -10.29 34.82 -19.55
N LEU A 105 -10.74 35.49 -20.61
CA LEU A 105 -12.00 35.17 -21.28
C LEU A 105 -11.91 33.85 -22.05
N GLU A 106 -10.78 33.60 -22.72
CA GLU A 106 -10.53 32.35 -23.45
C GLU A 106 -10.46 31.16 -22.47
N LEU A 107 -9.75 31.30 -21.36
CA LEU A 107 -9.67 30.25 -20.34
C LEU A 107 -11.03 29.93 -19.72
N ALA A 108 -11.86 30.95 -19.46
CA ALA A 108 -13.20 30.74 -18.94
C ALA A 108 -14.10 29.98 -19.92
N ALA A 109 -14.00 30.26 -21.22
CA ALA A 109 -14.77 29.57 -22.25
C ALA A 109 -14.37 28.08 -22.37
N GLU A 110 -13.07 27.77 -22.31
CA GLU A 110 -12.57 26.38 -22.34
C GLU A 110 -13.01 25.58 -21.12
N LEU A 111 -12.98 26.19 -19.92
CA LEU A 111 -13.41 25.52 -18.70
C LEU A 111 -14.91 25.20 -18.71
N ILE A 112 -15.75 26.14 -19.17
CA ILE A 112 -17.19 25.91 -19.31
C ILE A 112 -17.47 24.79 -20.31
N HIS A 113 -16.76 24.78 -21.44
CA HIS A 113 -16.93 23.72 -22.44
C HIS A 113 -16.57 22.34 -21.89
N ASN A 114 -15.44 22.21 -21.19
CA ASN A 114 -15.03 20.93 -20.57
C ASN A 114 -16.05 20.43 -19.55
N VAL A 115 -16.59 21.31 -18.68
CA VAL A 115 -17.60 20.92 -17.68
C VAL A 115 -18.91 20.47 -18.33
N LEU A 116 -19.31 21.05 -19.46
CA LEU A 116 -20.53 20.67 -20.18
C LEU A 116 -20.37 19.40 -21.02
N GLN A 117 -19.15 18.95 -21.31
CA GLN A 117 -18.90 17.68 -22.03
C GLN A 117 -18.79 16.48 -21.06
N GLU A 118 -18.61 16.72 -19.76
CA GLU A 118 -18.49 15.68 -18.73
C GLU A 118 -19.83 15.30 -18.06
N THR A 119 -20.96 15.82 -18.54
CA THR A 119 -22.34 15.49 -18.12
C THR A 119 -23.15 14.87 -19.24
#